data_AF-A0A413ZYD6-F1
#
_entry.id   AF-A0A413ZYD6-F1
#
_cell.length_a   1.000
_cell.length_b   1.000
_cell.length_c   1.000
_cell.angle_alpha   90.00
_cell.angle_beta   90.00
_cell.angle_gamma   90.00
#
_symmetry.space_group_name_H-M   'P 1'
#
loop_
_entity.id
_entity.type
_entity.pdbx_description
1 polymer ?
#
loop_
_entity_poly.entity_id
_entity_poly.type
_entity_poly.pdbx_seq_one_letter_code
_entity_poly.pdbx_strand_id
1 'polypeptide(L)'
;MELIEVILSKENLNRAYKKVVANKGASGVDGVTVEELGDYIRKNREKIVTSLRNRTYIPKPVRRVYIPKDNGKKRPLGIPTALDRTIQQAIAQPISDIYEEIFSDYSYGFRAGRSCHDAIRQALEYLNDGYEWVVDIDIEQFFDKVNHDKLIQILREQVNDSTTLNLIRKYLKAGVMENGLEKATITGVPQGGPLSVVCSNVYLDKLDKELEHRGLRFTRYADDVLIFTKSEMAANRVMNSISDWLERKLFLKVNATKTKVVRPMRSKYLGFTFLKNGGEWKVKPTNEKKKKLKKKLCEYLKRGKAIARPLVVTIKRVNEIVRGWINYFRIGLMKQFVEELGQWLRHKIRMIVMKQWKKPKTIYRNLSYLNWKNRNGYSQEDIHKVANSRLGWYRRSGMNVVNFIISKDLLGK
;
A
#
# COMPACT_ATOMS: atom_id res chain seq x y z
N MET A 1 34.70 3.15 -13.20
CA MET A 1 33.81 4.28 -13.53
C MET A 1 33.21 4.78 -12.22
N GLU A 2 33.34 6.07 -11.90
CA GLU A 2 32.77 6.61 -10.67
C GLU A 2 31.23 6.53 -10.70
N LEU A 3 30.61 6.16 -9.59
CA LEU A 3 29.15 5.98 -9.52
C LEU A 3 28.39 7.27 -9.86
N ILE A 4 28.95 8.43 -9.51
CA ILE A 4 28.34 9.73 -9.83
C ILE A 4 28.18 9.94 -11.34
N GLU A 5 29.11 9.45 -12.17
CA GLU A 5 29.00 9.56 -13.63
C GLU A 5 27.89 8.66 -14.19
N VAL A 6 27.70 7.47 -13.60
CA VAL A 6 26.56 6.60 -13.92
C VAL A 6 25.24 7.27 -13.55
N ILE A 7 25.18 7.89 -12.36
CA ILE A 7 24.00 8.63 -11.87
C ILE A 7 23.65 9.78 -12.82
N LEU A 8 24.65 10.55 -13.26
CA LEU A 8 24.49 11.74 -14.09
C LEU A 8 24.43 11.45 -15.60
N SER A 9 24.55 10.17 -16.01
CA SER A 9 24.38 9.77 -17.40
C SER A 9 23.02 10.21 -17.95
N LYS A 10 22.99 10.57 -19.23
CA LYS A 10 21.79 11.06 -19.92
C LYS A 10 20.66 10.02 -19.85
N GLU A 11 21.02 8.76 -20.04
CA GLU A 11 20.13 7.61 -20.02
C GLU A 11 19.48 7.43 -18.64
N ASN A 12 20.29 7.46 -17.58
CA ASN A 12 19.80 7.28 -16.20
C ASN A 12 18.92 8.45 -15.74
N LEU A 13 19.32 9.70 -16.03
CA LEU A 13 18.52 10.89 -15.72
C LEU A 13 17.18 10.90 -16.48
N ASN A 14 17.17 10.51 -17.75
CA ASN A 14 15.94 10.38 -18.53
C ASN A 14 15.00 9.30 -17.96
N ARG A 15 15.56 8.15 -17.55
CA ARG A 15 14.81 7.08 -16.89
C ARG A 15 14.21 7.56 -15.56
N ALA A 16 14.98 8.31 -14.78
CA ALA A 16 14.53 8.89 -13.53
C ALA A 16 13.39 9.91 -13.73
N TYR A 17 13.55 10.83 -14.69
CA TYR A 17 12.52 11.80 -15.04
C TYR A 17 11.22 11.11 -15.46
N LYS A 18 11.28 10.13 -16.37
CA LYS A 18 10.10 9.37 -16.83
C LYS A 18 9.37 8.69 -15.67
N LYS A 19 10.09 8.12 -14.69
CA LYS A 19 9.49 7.54 -13.48
C LYS A 19 8.77 8.58 -12.62
N VAL A 20 9.36 9.76 -12.42
CA VAL A 20 8.73 10.84 -11.65
C VAL A 20 7.47 11.36 -12.34
N VAL A 21 7.51 11.52 -13.67
CA VAL A 21 6.36 11.92 -14.50
C VAL A 21 5.23 10.90 -14.43
N ALA A 22 5.54 9.61 -14.56
CA ALA A 22 4.54 8.54 -14.49
C ALA A 22 3.79 8.51 -13.14
N ASN A 23 4.47 8.87 -12.05
CA ASN A 23 3.89 8.88 -10.70
C ASN A 23 2.89 10.03 -10.46
N LYS A 24 2.88 11.09 -11.29
CA LYS A 24 1.98 12.26 -11.18
C LYS A 24 1.89 12.83 -9.76
N GLY A 25 3.01 12.82 -9.04
CA GLY A 25 3.05 13.20 -7.63
C GLY A 25 2.91 14.71 -7.43
N ALA A 26 2.21 15.12 -6.37
CA ALA A 26 2.03 16.53 -6.00
C ALA A 26 3.36 17.30 -5.93
N SER A 27 3.29 18.63 -6.13
CA SER A 27 4.45 19.52 -6.08
C SER A 27 5.03 19.66 -4.66
N GLY A 28 6.33 19.95 -4.62
CA GLY A 28 7.11 20.20 -3.41
C GLY A 28 6.90 21.61 -2.86
N VAL A 29 7.90 22.14 -2.17
CA VAL A 29 7.87 23.49 -1.58
C VAL A 29 7.87 24.61 -2.61
N ASP A 30 8.38 24.35 -3.81
CA ASP A 30 8.54 25.34 -4.87
C ASP A 30 7.34 25.43 -5.82
N GLY A 31 6.30 24.62 -5.61
CA GLY A 31 5.07 24.65 -6.41
C GLY A 31 5.21 24.10 -7.84
N VAL A 32 6.44 23.93 -8.34
CA VAL A 32 6.73 23.46 -9.71
C VAL A 32 6.10 22.10 -9.95
N THR A 33 5.30 22.03 -11.01
CA THR A 33 4.58 20.83 -11.42
C THR A 33 5.48 19.88 -12.21
N VAL A 34 5.02 18.66 -12.42
CA VAL A 34 5.82 17.65 -13.14
C VAL A 34 5.83 17.92 -14.64
N GLU A 35 4.81 18.63 -15.12
CA GLU A 35 4.64 19.11 -16.48
C GLU A 35 5.69 20.20 -16.82
N GLU A 36 5.91 21.16 -15.92
CA GLU A 36 6.90 22.24 -16.09
C GLU A 36 8.35 21.77 -15.91
N LEU A 37 8.56 20.65 -15.21
CA LEU A 37 9.89 20.13 -14.88
C LEU A 37 10.73 19.83 -16.12
N GLY A 38 10.10 19.36 -17.21
CA GLY A 38 10.81 18.98 -18.44
C GLY A 38 11.56 20.16 -19.07
N ASP A 39 10.88 21.29 -19.21
CA ASP A 39 11.45 22.52 -19.78
C ASP A 39 12.48 23.14 -18.83
N TYR A 40 12.22 23.09 -17.51
CA TYR A 40 13.17 23.55 -16.51
C TYR A 40 14.51 22.78 -16.57
N ILE A 41 14.44 21.44 -16.62
CA ILE A 41 15.65 20.60 -16.75
C ILE A 41 16.35 20.89 -18.07
N ARG A 42 15.63 21.02 -19.19
CA ARG A 42 16.24 21.29 -20.50
C ARG A 42 17.06 22.58 -20.50
N LYS A 43 16.55 23.65 -19.87
CA LYS A 43 17.23 24.95 -19.77
C LYS A 43 18.39 24.97 -18.77
N ASN A 44 18.33 24.16 -17.71
CA ASN A 44 19.28 24.22 -16.59
C ASN A 44 20.17 22.98 -16.43
N ARG A 45 20.13 22.04 -17.38
CA ARG A 45 20.79 20.72 -17.27
C ARG A 45 22.26 20.82 -16.90
N GLU A 46 23.04 21.60 -17.63
CA GLU A 46 24.49 21.72 -17.41
C GLU A 46 24.78 22.29 -16.02
N LYS A 47 24.07 23.35 -15.61
CA LYS A 47 24.20 23.94 -14.27
C LYS A 47 23.91 22.91 -13.17
N ILE A 48 22.83 22.13 -13.32
CA ILE A 48 22.46 21.08 -12.36
C ILE A 48 23.54 20.00 -12.30
N VAL A 49 23.95 19.45 -13.45
CA VAL A 49 24.97 18.38 -13.52
C VAL A 49 26.31 18.86 -12.93
N THR A 50 26.78 20.04 -13.31
CA THR A 50 28.02 20.63 -12.78
C THR A 50 27.92 20.85 -11.27
N SER A 51 26.78 21.33 -10.76
CA SER A 51 26.59 21.52 -9.31
C SER A 51 26.60 20.21 -8.53
N LEU A 52 26.11 19.12 -9.13
CA LEU A 52 26.11 17.78 -8.53
C LEU A 52 27.53 17.21 -8.50
N ARG A 53 28.29 17.33 -9.61
CA ARG A 53 29.71 16.92 -9.69
C ARG A 53 30.58 17.68 -8.70
N ASN A 54 30.45 19.00 -8.65
CA ASN A 54 31.29 19.86 -7.82
C ASN A 54 30.84 19.90 -6.34
N ARG A 55 29.85 19.09 -5.95
CA ARG A 55 29.30 19.04 -4.58
C ARG A 55 28.76 20.39 -4.09
N THR A 56 28.37 21.29 -4.99
CA THR A 56 27.76 22.58 -4.64
C THR A 56 26.24 22.54 -4.62
N TYR A 57 25.62 21.48 -5.16
CA TYR A 57 24.16 21.29 -5.08
C TYR A 57 23.69 21.18 -3.62
N ILE A 58 22.64 21.93 -3.28
CA ILE A 58 21.97 21.90 -1.97
C ILE A 58 20.50 21.51 -2.21
N PRO A 59 20.06 20.33 -1.75
CA PRO A 59 18.66 19.93 -1.83
C PRO A 59 17.73 20.92 -1.12
N LYS A 60 16.54 21.14 -1.67
CA LYS A 60 15.52 21.95 -1.00
C LYS A 60 14.85 21.16 0.14
N PRO A 61 14.36 21.83 1.19
CA PRO A 61 13.61 21.17 2.25
C PRO A 61 12.33 20.52 1.71
N VAL A 62 11.93 19.39 2.32
CA VAL A 62 10.74 18.65 1.90
C VAL A 62 9.47 19.29 2.47
N ARG A 63 8.39 19.33 1.69
CA ARG A 63 7.10 19.88 2.15
C ARG A 63 6.39 18.90 3.06
N ARG A 64 6.05 19.29 4.30
CA ARG A 64 5.31 18.42 5.22
C ARG A 64 3.85 18.29 4.81
N VAL A 65 3.38 17.05 4.67
CA VAL A 65 1.96 16.71 4.44
C VAL A 65 1.55 15.62 5.41
N TYR A 66 0.35 15.74 5.98
CA TYR A 66 -0.18 14.76 6.92
C TYR A 66 -1.23 13.88 6.26
N ILE A 67 -0.96 12.56 6.20
CA ILE A 67 -1.93 11.57 5.72
C ILE A 67 -2.65 10.95 6.92
N PRO A 68 -3.99 10.91 6.96
CA PRO A 68 -4.72 10.27 8.04
C PRO A 68 -4.44 8.76 8.07
N LYS A 69 -4.07 8.23 9.24
CA LYS A 69 -4.01 6.79 9.50
C LYS A 69 -5.40 6.28 9.90
N ASP A 70 -5.60 4.97 9.74
CA ASP A 70 -6.84 4.29 10.11
C ASP A 70 -7.17 4.41 11.62
N ASN A 71 -6.17 4.69 12.47
CA ASN A 71 -6.31 4.87 13.93
C ASN A 71 -6.48 6.33 14.37
N GLY A 72 -6.78 7.26 13.45
CA GLY A 72 -6.97 8.68 13.75
C GLY A 72 -5.68 9.49 13.93
N LYS A 73 -4.53 8.84 14.10
CA LYS A 73 -3.22 9.53 14.07
C LYS A 73 -2.90 9.99 12.65
N LYS A 74 -2.02 10.99 12.49
CA LYS A 74 -1.54 11.45 11.19
C LYS A 74 -0.15 10.87 10.91
N ARG A 75 0.10 10.41 9.68
CA ARG A 75 1.44 10.02 9.19
C ARG A 75 2.06 11.25 8.52
N PRO A 76 3.19 11.76 9.02
CA PRO A 76 3.90 12.83 8.33
C PRO A 76 4.57 12.28 7.06
N LEU A 77 4.39 12.96 5.94
CA LEU A 77 5.05 12.70 4.66
C LEU A 77 5.87 13.95 4.31
N GLY A 78 7.09 13.75 3.79
CA GLY A 78 7.90 14.80 3.19
C GLY A 78 7.82 14.68 1.67
N ILE A 79 7.27 15.69 1.00
CA ILE A 79 7.21 15.73 -0.46
C ILE A 79 8.37 16.59 -0.97
N PRO A 80 9.41 16.00 -1.58
CA PRO A 80 10.49 16.78 -2.20
C PRO A 80 10.01 17.51 -3.45
N THR A 81 10.80 18.46 -3.94
CA THR A 81 10.54 19.13 -5.22
C THR A 81 10.59 18.14 -6.38
N ALA A 82 9.99 18.50 -7.51
CA ALA A 82 9.97 17.62 -8.68
C ALA A 82 11.40 17.33 -9.21
N LEU A 83 12.29 18.34 -9.14
CA LEU A 83 13.71 18.18 -9.43
C LEU A 83 14.40 17.26 -8.43
N ASP A 84 14.22 17.50 -7.13
CA ASP A 84 14.84 16.66 -6.09
C ASP A 84 14.37 15.20 -6.15
N ARG A 85 13.09 14.96 -6.46
CA ARG A 85 12.59 13.60 -6.71
C ARG A 85 13.29 12.95 -7.90
N THR A 86 13.58 13.72 -8.95
CA THR A 86 14.27 13.22 -10.14
C THR A 86 15.73 12.87 -9.83
N ILE A 87 16.43 13.74 -9.10
CA ILE A 87 17.82 13.47 -8.67
C ILE A 87 17.86 12.29 -7.69
N GLN A 88 16.97 12.25 -6.70
CA GLN A 88 16.85 11.09 -5.79
C GLN A 88 16.56 9.80 -6.55
N GLN A 89 15.69 9.83 -7.56
CA GLN A 89 15.40 8.67 -8.40
C GLN A 89 16.61 8.25 -9.24
N ALA A 90 17.40 9.22 -9.72
CA ALA A 90 18.63 8.95 -10.47
C ALA A 90 19.72 8.32 -9.59
N ILE A 91 19.81 8.71 -8.32
CA ILE A 91 20.69 8.07 -7.32
C ILE A 91 20.15 6.67 -6.94
N ALA A 92 18.85 6.56 -6.69
CA ALA A 92 18.22 5.32 -6.22
C ALA A 92 18.35 4.17 -7.22
N GLN A 93 18.31 4.46 -8.53
CA GLN A 93 18.40 3.45 -9.58
C GLN A 93 19.68 2.58 -9.51
N PRO A 94 20.89 3.14 -9.70
CA PRO A 94 22.11 2.34 -9.69
C PRO A 94 22.43 1.78 -8.30
N ILE A 95 22.05 2.47 -7.20
CA ILE A 95 22.21 1.89 -5.85
C ILE A 95 21.30 0.67 -5.68
N SER A 96 20.06 0.72 -6.16
CA SER A 96 19.18 -0.46 -6.12
C SER A 96 19.79 -1.61 -6.91
N ASP A 97 20.34 -1.34 -8.09
CA ASP A 97 20.97 -2.35 -8.94
C ASP A 97 22.17 -3.02 -8.21
N ILE A 98 23.03 -2.25 -7.53
CA ILE A 98 24.15 -2.78 -6.72
C ILE A 98 23.66 -3.67 -5.57
N TYR A 99 22.63 -3.22 -4.84
CA TYR A 99 22.18 -3.92 -3.63
C TYR A 99 21.23 -5.08 -3.92
N GLU A 100 20.58 -5.14 -5.08
CA GLU A 100 19.63 -6.21 -5.39
C GLU A 100 20.30 -7.60 -5.42
N GLU A 101 21.58 -7.67 -5.79
CA GLU A 101 22.39 -8.90 -5.76
C GLU A 101 22.78 -9.34 -4.33
N ILE A 102 22.72 -8.42 -3.37
CA ILE A 102 23.20 -8.62 -1.99
C ILE A 102 22.02 -8.85 -1.04
N PHE A 103 20.90 -8.19 -1.30
CA PHE A 103 19.73 -8.23 -0.44
C PHE A 103 19.23 -9.65 -0.18
N SER A 104 18.89 -9.92 1.07
CA SER A 104 18.28 -11.20 1.49
C SER A 104 17.10 -11.61 0.61
N ASP A 105 17.03 -12.89 0.23
CA ASP A 105 15.88 -13.44 -0.50
C ASP A 105 14.55 -13.34 0.24
N TYR A 106 14.62 -13.21 1.57
CA TYR A 106 13.47 -13.09 2.48
C TYR A 106 13.03 -11.64 2.73
N SER A 107 13.66 -10.68 2.04
CA SER A 107 13.23 -9.28 1.98
C SER A 107 12.47 -8.99 0.69
N TYR A 108 11.20 -8.63 0.81
CA TYR A 108 10.29 -8.47 -0.35
C TYR A 108 9.86 -7.01 -0.60
N GLY A 109 9.97 -6.15 0.41
CA GLY A 109 9.41 -4.81 0.36
C GLY A 109 10.14 -3.91 -0.63
N PHE A 110 9.39 -3.29 -1.55
CA PHE A 110 9.90 -2.29 -2.50
C PHE A 110 11.03 -2.75 -3.43
N ARG A 111 11.15 -4.06 -3.68
CA ARG A 111 12.13 -4.64 -4.59
C ARG A 111 11.50 -5.03 -5.92
N ALA A 112 12.30 -4.99 -6.99
CA ALA A 112 11.83 -5.38 -8.31
C ALA A 112 11.56 -6.89 -8.34
N GLY A 113 10.48 -7.33 -8.99
CA GLY A 113 10.14 -8.76 -9.10
C GLY A 113 9.68 -9.44 -7.80
N ARG A 114 9.68 -8.74 -6.66
CA ARG A 114 9.20 -9.24 -5.36
C ARG A 114 7.87 -8.57 -5.00
N SER A 115 6.94 -9.33 -4.45
CA SER A 115 5.59 -8.85 -4.12
C SER A 115 5.16 -9.19 -2.70
N CYS A 116 4.12 -8.51 -2.20
CA CYS A 116 3.43 -8.88 -0.96
C CYS A 116 2.98 -10.34 -0.95
N HIS A 117 2.64 -10.90 -2.12
CA HIS A 117 2.18 -12.29 -2.23
C HIS A 117 3.34 -13.27 -2.03
N ASP A 118 4.55 -12.93 -2.44
CA ASP A 118 5.73 -13.78 -2.28
C ASP A 118 6.11 -13.88 -0.80
N ALA A 119 6.10 -12.76 -0.08
CA ALA A 119 6.29 -12.74 1.38
C ALA A 119 5.26 -13.62 2.11
N ILE A 120 3.99 -13.58 1.67
CA ILE A 120 2.92 -14.39 2.27
C ILE A 120 3.10 -15.88 1.95
N ARG A 121 3.53 -16.24 0.73
CA ARG A 121 3.79 -17.64 0.36
C ARG A 121 4.95 -18.21 1.19
N GLN A 122 6.03 -17.47 1.33
CA GLN A 122 7.16 -17.87 2.16
C GLN A 122 6.76 -18.06 3.62
N ALA A 123 5.94 -17.15 4.17
CA ALA A 123 5.40 -17.30 5.52
C ALA A 123 4.55 -18.58 5.66
N LEU A 124 3.75 -18.91 4.64
CA LEU A 124 2.95 -20.15 4.64
C LEU A 124 3.82 -21.41 4.58
N GLU A 125 4.92 -21.41 3.82
CA GLU A 125 5.87 -22.52 3.79
C GLU A 125 6.40 -22.81 5.20
N TYR A 126 6.92 -21.79 5.90
CA TYR A 126 7.42 -21.97 7.27
C TYR A 126 6.35 -22.47 8.25
N LEU A 127 5.12 -21.94 8.14
CA LEU A 127 4.02 -22.39 8.98
C LEU A 127 3.66 -23.85 8.71
N ASN A 128 3.67 -24.28 7.45
CA ASN A 128 3.40 -25.66 7.06
C ASN A 128 4.55 -26.62 7.43
N ASP A 129 5.78 -26.12 7.56
CA ASP A 129 6.93 -26.85 8.10
C ASP A 129 6.92 -26.96 9.65
N GLY A 130 5.85 -26.47 10.29
CA GLY A 130 5.63 -26.60 11.74
C GLY A 130 6.20 -25.44 12.59
N TYR A 131 6.63 -24.33 11.98
CA TYR A 131 7.08 -23.13 12.71
C TYR A 131 5.89 -22.28 13.17
N GLU A 132 5.03 -22.84 14.01
CA GLU A 132 3.72 -22.28 14.39
C GLU A 132 3.75 -21.24 15.52
N TRP A 133 4.89 -20.56 15.73
CA TRP A 133 5.02 -19.40 16.61
C TRP A 133 5.64 -18.23 15.86
N VAL A 134 4.94 -17.09 15.84
CA VAL A 134 5.33 -15.91 15.07
C VAL A 134 5.75 -14.80 16.03
N VAL A 135 6.96 -14.29 15.85
CA VAL A 135 7.45 -13.05 16.42
C VAL A 135 7.17 -11.94 15.42
N ASP A 136 6.28 -11.03 15.76
CA ASP A 136 5.91 -9.86 14.97
C ASP A 136 6.67 -8.66 15.51
N ILE A 137 7.69 -8.18 14.79
CA ILE A 137 8.56 -7.07 15.23
C ILE A 137 8.06 -5.77 14.58
N ASP A 138 7.67 -4.78 15.39
CA ASP A 138 7.33 -3.42 14.94
C ASP A 138 8.43 -2.46 15.39
N ILE A 139 9.13 -1.84 14.43
CA ILE A 139 10.16 -0.84 14.72
C ILE A 139 9.50 0.51 14.95
N GLU A 140 9.81 1.14 16.09
CA GLU A 140 9.15 2.38 16.50
C GLU A 140 9.59 3.56 15.63
N GLN A 141 8.65 4.10 14.84
CA GLN A 141 8.89 5.29 14.00
C GLN A 141 10.16 5.15 13.13
N PHE A 142 10.36 3.97 12.53
CA PHE A 142 11.58 3.63 11.79
C PHE A 142 12.11 4.78 10.92
N PHE A 143 11.29 5.29 9.99
CA PHE A 143 11.70 6.37 9.09
C PHE A 143 12.08 7.67 9.81
N ASP A 144 11.57 7.95 11.01
CA ASP A 144 11.91 9.17 11.74
C ASP A 144 13.17 8.99 12.62
N LYS A 145 13.59 7.75 12.90
CA LYS A 145 14.70 7.44 13.83
C LYS A 145 15.97 6.90 13.17
N VAL A 146 15.99 6.67 11.85
CA VAL A 146 17.21 6.19 11.16
C VAL A 146 18.39 7.11 11.42
N ASN A 147 19.47 6.55 11.97
CA ASN A 147 20.71 7.30 12.22
C ASN A 147 21.48 7.53 10.90
N HIS A 148 21.77 8.80 10.57
CA HIS A 148 22.40 9.17 9.30
C HIS A 148 23.83 8.65 9.18
N ASP A 149 24.64 8.73 10.25
CA ASP A 149 26.03 8.28 10.22
C ASP A 149 26.11 6.77 10.04
N LYS A 150 25.27 6.02 10.76
CA LYS A 150 25.16 4.57 10.60
C LYS A 150 24.70 4.18 9.20
N LEU A 151 23.72 4.90 8.63
CA LEU A 151 23.24 4.64 7.27
C LEU A 151 24.35 4.89 6.23
N ILE A 152 25.08 5.99 6.36
CA ILE A 152 26.21 6.29 5.47
C ILE A 152 27.34 5.28 5.64
N GLN A 153 27.60 4.80 6.86
CA GLN A 153 28.57 3.73 7.12
C GLN A 153 28.17 2.43 6.39
N ILE A 154 26.90 2.02 6.46
CA ILE A 154 26.41 0.81 5.78
C ILE A 154 26.46 1.00 4.26
N LEU A 155 26.08 2.17 3.74
CA LEU A 155 26.16 2.47 2.31
C LEU A 155 27.59 2.38 1.77
N ARG A 156 28.58 2.84 2.55
CA ARG A 156 30.00 2.81 2.18
C ARG A 156 30.55 1.41 1.93
N GLU A 157 29.94 0.37 2.47
CA GLU A 157 30.40 -1.00 2.29
C GLU A 157 30.30 -1.47 0.83
N GLN A 158 29.32 -0.96 0.08
CA GLN A 158 29.09 -1.32 -1.33
C GLN A 158 29.23 -0.12 -2.28
N VAL A 159 29.05 1.10 -1.77
CA VAL A 159 29.15 2.34 -2.54
C VAL A 159 30.38 3.12 -2.10
N ASN A 160 31.50 2.92 -2.79
CA ASN A 160 32.75 3.64 -2.53
C ASN A 160 32.89 4.90 -3.40
N ASP A 161 31.86 5.75 -3.43
CA ASP A 161 31.91 7.07 -4.08
C ASP A 161 31.57 8.18 -3.09
N SER A 162 32.59 8.96 -2.73
CA SER A 162 32.47 10.04 -1.76
C SER A 162 31.56 11.18 -2.23
N THR A 163 31.44 11.40 -3.55
CA THR A 163 30.55 12.43 -4.12
C THR A 163 29.09 12.03 -3.95
N THR A 164 28.73 10.81 -4.34
CA THR A 164 27.37 10.27 -4.14
C THR A 164 26.98 10.21 -2.66
N LEU A 165 27.87 9.72 -1.78
CA LEU A 165 27.59 9.64 -0.34
C LEU A 165 27.39 11.03 0.29
N ASN A 166 28.14 12.04 -0.15
CA ASN A 166 27.94 13.43 0.28
C ASN A 166 26.55 13.93 -0.12
N LEU A 167 26.13 13.66 -1.35
CA LEU A 167 24.82 14.05 -1.86
C LEU A 167 23.67 13.35 -1.12
N ILE A 168 23.79 12.04 -0.85
CA ILE A 168 22.83 11.30 -0.02
C ILE A 168 22.74 11.93 1.36
N ARG A 169 23.89 12.22 2.01
CA ARG A 169 23.92 12.86 3.32
C ARG A 169 23.24 14.24 3.30
N LYS A 170 23.41 15.03 2.25
CA LYS A 170 22.71 16.31 2.07
C LYS A 170 21.20 16.10 1.97
N TYR A 171 20.73 15.09 1.24
CA TYR A 171 19.30 14.77 1.16
C TYR A 171 18.71 14.31 2.50
N LEU A 172 19.47 13.57 3.31
CA LEU A 172 19.04 13.14 4.65
C LEU A 172 18.92 14.32 5.61
N LYS A 173 19.82 15.31 5.49
CA LYS A 173 19.84 16.52 6.32
C LYS A 173 18.93 17.63 5.81
N ALA A 174 18.46 17.54 4.57
CA ALA A 174 17.52 18.49 3.99
C ALA A 174 16.31 18.61 4.94
N GLY A 175 16.08 19.81 5.45
CA GLY A 175 15.08 20.07 6.46
C GLY A 175 13.66 19.74 5.99
N VAL A 176 12.71 19.91 6.89
CA VAL A 176 11.29 19.86 6.56
C VAL A 176 10.73 21.27 6.62
N MET A 177 10.02 21.68 5.57
CA MET A 177 9.24 22.91 5.55
C MET A 177 7.82 22.62 6.06
N GLU A 178 7.47 23.24 7.20
CA GLU A 178 6.17 23.12 7.84
C GLU A 178 5.63 24.51 8.19
N ASN A 179 4.49 24.90 7.62
CA ASN A 179 3.86 26.22 7.80
C ASN A 179 4.80 27.40 7.53
N GLY A 180 5.69 27.28 6.54
CA GLY A 180 6.66 28.33 6.17
C GLY A 180 7.91 28.38 7.05
N LEU A 181 8.03 27.49 8.05
CA LEU A 181 9.22 27.36 8.88
C LEU A 181 10.04 26.13 8.47
N GLU A 182 11.33 26.33 8.27
CA GLU A 182 12.28 25.24 8.04
C GLU A 182 12.73 24.65 9.38
N LYS A 183 12.58 23.34 9.53
CA LYS A 183 13.10 22.57 10.67
C LYS A 183 14.20 21.65 10.18
N ALA A 184 15.37 21.74 10.82
CA ALA A 184 16.47 20.83 10.54
C ALA A 184 16.12 19.38 10.90
N THR A 185 16.61 18.45 10.09
CA THR A 185 16.42 17.00 10.30
C THR A 185 17.71 16.40 10.85
N ILE A 186 17.70 16.01 12.13
CA ILE A 186 18.88 15.44 12.82
C ILE A 186 18.94 13.92 12.62
N THR A 187 17.78 13.26 12.56
CA THR A 187 17.63 11.81 12.35
C THR A 187 16.46 11.53 11.41
N GLY A 188 16.45 10.34 10.83
CA GLY A 188 15.40 9.85 9.96
C GLY A 188 15.67 10.02 8.46
N VAL A 189 14.82 9.40 7.67
CA VAL A 189 14.77 9.44 6.21
C VAL A 189 13.42 10.04 5.79
N PRO A 190 13.38 11.05 4.91
CA PRO A 190 12.12 11.70 4.55
C PRO A 190 11.16 10.70 3.88
N GLN A 191 10.03 10.42 4.53
CA GLN A 191 8.99 9.54 3.96
C GLN A 191 8.42 10.17 2.68
N GLY A 192 8.57 9.51 1.53
CA GLY A 192 8.05 9.98 0.24
C GLY A 192 9.10 10.23 -0.84
N GLY A 193 10.40 10.23 -0.49
CA GLY A 193 11.50 10.25 -1.46
C GLY A 193 11.79 8.86 -2.04
N PRO A 194 12.06 8.73 -3.36
CA PRO A 194 12.48 7.46 -3.95
C PRO A 194 13.75 6.88 -3.31
N LEU A 195 14.70 7.74 -2.96
CA LEU A 195 15.95 7.36 -2.31
C LEU A 195 15.72 6.81 -0.89
N SER A 196 14.77 7.37 -0.15
CA SER A 196 14.45 6.94 1.22
C SER A 196 14.08 5.46 1.31
N VAL A 197 13.39 4.95 0.29
CA VAL A 197 12.97 3.54 0.22
C VAL A 197 14.19 2.62 0.08
N VAL A 198 15.12 2.96 -0.81
CA VAL A 198 16.36 2.21 -1.00
C VAL A 198 17.20 2.25 0.26
N CYS A 199 17.42 3.45 0.83
CA CYS A 199 18.17 3.60 2.08
C CYS A 199 17.56 2.78 3.23
N SER A 200 16.23 2.70 3.30
CA SER A 200 15.54 1.91 4.31
C SER A 200 15.82 0.42 4.18
N ASN A 201 15.80 -0.10 2.96
CA ASN A 201 16.11 -1.50 2.70
C ASN A 201 17.59 -1.81 2.95
N VAL A 202 18.51 -0.94 2.53
CA VAL A 202 19.95 -1.05 2.83
C VAL A 202 20.20 -1.11 4.33
N TYR A 203 19.52 -0.26 5.10
CA TYR A 203 19.67 -0.22 6.55
C TYR A 203 19.21 -1.52 7.22
N LEU A 204 18.02 -2.00 6.83
CA LEU A 204 17.40 -3.19 7.41
C LEU A 204 17.96 -4.50 6.86
N ASP A 205 18.70 -4.49 5.74
CA ASP A 205 19.40 -5.69 5.27
C ASP A 205 20.41 -6.20 6.30
N LYS A 206 20.97 -5.32 7.15
CA LYS A 206 21.80 -5.75 8.28
C LYS A 206 21.06 -6.64 9.26
N LEU A 207 19.77 -6.35 9.51
CA LEU A 207 18.92 -7.24 10.31
C LEU A 207 18.70 -8.56 9.56
N ASP A 208 18.42 -8.50 8.25
CA ASP A 208 18.19 -9.71 7.46
C ASP A 208 19.40 -10.65 7.49
N LYS A 209 20.62 -10.12 7.30
CA LYS A 209 21.87 -10.90 7.39
C LYS A 209 22.10 -11.48 8.78
N GLU A 210 21.75 -10.76 9.84
CA GLU A 210 21.81 -11.29 11.21
C GLU A 210 20.81 -12.45 11.41
N LEU A 211 19.59 -12.33 10.89
CA LEU A 211 18.58 -13.39 10.95
C LEU A 211 19.01 -14.63 10.14
N GLU A 212 19.58 -14.43 8.96
CA GLU A 212 20.15 -15.49 8.12
C GLU A 212 21.32 -16.19 8.83
N HIS A 213 22.25 -15.43 9.40
CA HIS A 213 23.39 -15.96 10.15
C HIS A 213 22.96 -16.82 11.34
N ARG A 214 21.86 -16.45 12.01
CA ARG A 214 21.25 -17.23 13.11
C ARG A 214 20.41 -18.42 12.64
N GLY A 215 20.28 -18.64 11.33
CA GLY A 215 19.45 -19.71 10.77
C GLY A 215 17.96 -19.56 11.06
N LEU A 216 17.48 -18.34 11.27
CA LEU A 216 16.07 -18.08 11.59
C LEU A 216 15.22 -18.05 10.33
N ARG A 217 13.96 -18.50 10.44
CA ARG A 217 12.98 -18.42 9.37
C ARG A 217 12.24 -17.10 9.48
N PHE A 218 12.32 -16.23 8.50
CA PHE A 218 11.69 -14.92 8.57
C PHE A 218 11.20 -14.44 7.21
N THR A 219 10.33 -13.44 7.24
CA THR A 219 9.89 -12.70 6.07
C THR A 219 9.85 -11.21 6.43
N ARG A 220 10.53 -10.37 5.63
CA ARG A 220 10.50 -8.92 5.80
C ARG A 220 9.81 -8.25 4.63
N TYR A 221 8.89 -7.33 4.94
CA TYR A 221 8.31 -6.44 3.96
C TYR A 221 8.44 -5.00 4.46
N ALA A 222 9.41 -4.28 3.92
CA ALA A 222 9.81 -2.96 4.42
C ALA A 222 10.21 -3.03 5.91
N ASP A 223 9.48 -2.37 6.80
CA ASP A 223 9.65 -2.36 8.25
C ASP A 223 8.91 -3.51 8.97
N ASP A 224 7.92 -4.16 8.31
CA ASP A 224 7.18 -5.28 8.89
C ASP A 224 8.01 -6.57 8.80
N VAL A 225 8.53 -7.04 9.94
CA VAL A 225 9.36 -8.27 10.05
C VAL A 225 8.60 -9.34 10.84
N LEU A 226 8.42 -10.51 10.24
CA LEU A 226 7.94 -11.70 10.94
C LEU A 226 9.02 -12.76 11.03
N ILE A 227 9.24 -13.31 12.23
CA ILE A 227 10.15 -14.45 12.47
C ILE A 227 9.33 -15.64 12.95
N PHE A 228 9.61 -16.82 12.43
CA PHE A 228 8.88 -18.05 12.66
C PHE A 228 9.73 -19.04 13.47
N THR A 229 9.15 -19.61 14.51
CA THR A 229 9.81 -20.55 15.44
C THR A 229 8.88 -21.71 15.79
N LYS A 230 9.43 -22.82 16.30
CA LYS A 230 8.65 -24.01 16.66
C LYS A 230 8.04 -23.95 18.07
N SER A 231 8.57 -23.13 18.97
CA SER A 231 8.09 -23.03 20.35
C SER A 231 8.02 -21.59 20.84
N GLU A 232 7.13 -21.34 21.80
CA GLU A 232 6.96 -20.04 22.44
C GLU A 232 8.23 -19.57 23.16
N MET A 233 8.92 -20.50 23.82
CA MET A 233 10.20 -20.19 24.49
C MET A 233 11.25 -19.72 23.49
N ALA A 234 11.36 -20.39 22.34
CA ALA A 234 12.27 -19.96 21.29
C ALA A 234 11.88 -18.59 20.72
N ALA A 235 10.58 -18.36 20.49
CA ALA A 235 10.06 -17.07 20.03
C ALA A 235 10.42 -15.93 21.00
N ASN A 236 10.16 -16.09 22.30
CA ASN A 236 10.47 -15.07 23.32
C ASN A 236 11.98 -14.80 23.42
N ARG A 237 12.81 -15.86 23.37
CA ARG A 237 14.27 -15.71 23.36
C ARG A 237 14.76 -14.92 22.14
N VAL A 238 14.23 -15.26 20.95
CA VAL A 238 14.57 -14.57 19.70
C VAL A 238 14.11 -13.11 19.75
N MET A 239 12.88 -12.84 20.21
CA MET A 239 12.34 -11.49 20.33
C MET A 239 13.25 -10.59 21.19
N ASN A 240 13.64 -11.06 22.37
CA ASN A 240 14.50 -10.29 23.28
C ASN A 240 15.88 -10.06 22.67
N SER A 241 16.49 -11.11 22.10
CA SER A 241 17.83 -11.04 21.53
C SER A 241 17.91 -10.15 20.29
N ILE A 242 16.91 -10.20 19.41
CA ILE A 242 16.85 -9.35 18.21
C ILE A 242 16.52 -7.90 18.57
N SER A 243 15.65 -7.67 19.56
CA SER A 243 15.37 -6.30 20.03
C SER A 243 16.63 -5.63 20.59
N ASP A 244 17.39 -6.35 21.42
CA ASP A 244 18.67 -5.85 21.95
C ASP A 244 19.69 -5.60 20.83
N TRP A 245 19.78 -6.50 19.86
CA TRP A 245 20.68 -6.32 18.71
C TRP A 245 20.30 -5.10 17.87
N LEU A 246 19.01 -4.87 17.60
CA LEU A 246 18.51 -3.71 16.86
C LEU A 246 18.86 -2.40 17.56
N GLU A 247 18.68 -2.34 18.88
CA GLU A 247 19.01 -1.15 19.66
C GLU A 247 20.51 -0.89 19.70
N ARG A 248 21.34 -1.92 19.90
CA ARG A 248 22.79 -1.77 20.03
C ARG A 248 23.52 -1.55 18.70
N LYS A 249 23.11 -2.25 17.64
CA LYS A 249 23.84 -2.26 16.35
C LYS A 249 23.28 -1.27 15.34
N LEU A 250 21.96 -1.06 15.35
CA LEU A 250 21.26 -0.19 14.43
C LEU A 250 20.63 1.04 15.12
N PHE A 251 20.76 1.21 16.43
CA PHE A 251 20.18 2.35 17.16
C PHE A 251 18.66 2.51 16.93
N LEU A 252 17.97 1.40 16.65
CA LEU A 252 16.53 1.36 16.41
C LEU A 252 15.81 0.75 17.61
N LYS A 253 14.84 1.49 18.15
CA LYS A 253 13.98 0.99 19.24
C LYS A 253 12.81 0.20 18.69
N VAL A 254 12.51 -0.91 19.37
CA VAL A 254 11.36 -1.75 19.06
C VAL A 254 10.14 -1.26 19.83
N ASN A 255 8.97 -1.27 19.19
CA ASN A 255 7.72 -0.90 19.84
C ASN A 255 7.21 -2.05 20.72
N ALA A 256 7.49 -1.98 22.03
CA ALA A 256 7.09 -3.01 22.99
C ALA A 256 5.57 -3.29 23.03
N THR A 257 4.72 -2.31 22.71
CA THR A 257 3.26 -2.48 22.74
C THR A 257 2.70 -3.22 21.53
N LYS A 258 3.41 -3.20 20.41
CA LYS A 258 2.96 -3.82 19.17
C LYS A 258 3.73 -5.08 18.84
N THR A 259 4.99 -5.14 19.26
CA THR A 259 5.83 -6.31 19.12
C THR A 259 5.30 -7.41 20.02
N LYS A 260 5.13 -8.60 19.46
CA LYS A 260 4.43 -9.68 20.16
C LYS A 260 4.84 -11.04 19.64
N VAL A 261 4.84 -12.02 20.55
CA VAL A 261 4.88 -13.44 20.24
C VAL A 261 3.45 -13.96 20.20
N VAL A 262 3.03 -14.50 19.04
CA VAL A 262 1.67 -14.97 18.85
C VAL A 262 1.60 -16.23 18.01
N ARG A 263 0.50 -16.98 18.18
CA ARG A 263 0.10 -18.00 17.22
C ARG A 263 -0.31 -17.37 15.87
N PRO A 264 -0.16 -18.08 14.75
CA PRO A 264 -0.38 -17.52 13.41
C PRO A 264 -1.80 -16.95 13.22
N MET A 265 -2.82 -17.56 13.84
CA MET A 265 -4.21 -17.08 13.79
C MET A 265 -4.43 -15.69 14.42
N ARG A 266 -3.53 -15.26 15.30
CA ARG A 266 -3.55 -13.94 15.96
C ARG A 266 -2.57 -12.95 15.32
N SER A 267 -1.75 -13.42 14.38
CA SER A 267 -0.86 -12.56 13.60
C SER A 267 -1.61 -11.91 12.43
N LYS A 268 -1.21 -10.69 12.09
CA LYS A 268 -1.71 -9.94 10.93
C LYS A 268 -0.52 -9.51 10.10
N TYR A 269 -0.47 -9.91 8.84
CA TYR A 269 0.65 -9.58 7.96
C TYR A 269 0.14 -9.13 6.60
N LEU A 270 0.53 -7.92 6.17
CA LEU A 270 0.17 -7.37 4.86
C LEU A 270 -1.35 -7.39 4.57
N GLY A 271 -2.18 -7.27 5.62
CA GLY A 271 -3.65 -7.33 5.50
C GLY A 271 -4.25 -8.74 5.47
N PHE A 272 -3.45 -9.78 5.65
CA PHE A 272 -3.86 -11.17 5.81
C PHE A 272 -3.74 -11.64 7.27
N THR A 273 -4.49 -12.69 7.59
CA THR A 273 -4.35 -13.48 8.82
C THR A 273 -4.29 -14.95 8.43
N PHE A 274 -3.52 -15.74 9.17
CA PHE A 274 -3.33 -17.17 8.92
C PHE A 274 -4.47 -17.99 9.54
N LEU A 275 -4.79 -19.13 8.93
CA LEU A 275 -5.76 -20.09 9.44
C LEU A 275 -5.37 -21.50 9.02
N LYS A 276 -5.77 -22.50 9.81
CA LYS A 276 -5.56 -23.91 9.47
C LYS A 276 -6.82 -24.44 8.78
N ASN A 277 -6.68 -25.04 7.60
CA ASN A 277 -7.78 -25.60 6.81
C ASN A 277 -7.37 -26.97 6.25
N GLY A 278 -7.98 -28.05 6.75
CA GLY A 278 -7.64 -29.41 6.31
C GLY A 278 -6.20 -29.82 6.65
N GLY A 279 -5.70 -29.40 7.82
CA GLY A 279 -4.32 -29.70 8.26
C GLY A 279 -3.27 -28.70 7.80
N GLU A 280 -3.49 -28.00 6.67
CA GLU A 280 -2.55 -27.00 6.13
C GLU A 280 -2.87 -25.57 6.58
N TRP A 281 -1.82 -24.76 6.75
CA TRP A 281 -1.93 -23.32 6.91
C TRP A 281 -2.24 -22.64 5.58
N LYS A 282 -3.25 -21.77 5.61
CA LYS A 282 -3.68 -20.89 4.50
C LYS A 282 -3.89 -19.47 5.03
N VAL A 283 -4.04 -18.50 4.14
CA VAL A 283 -4.33 -17.11 4.51
C VAL A 283 -5.78 -16.74 4.22
N LYS A 284 -6.29 -15.74 4.96
CA LYS A 284 -7.53 -15.02 4.62
C LYS A 284 -7.34 -13.51 4.82
N PRO A 285 -8.12 -12.66 4.12
CA PRO A 285 -8.12 -11.22 4.38
C PRO A 285 -8.58 -10.91 5.80
N THR A 286 -7.95 -9.94 6.46
CA THR A 286 -8.34 -9.56 7.83
C THR A 286 -9.74 -8.94 7.86
N ASN A 287 -10.40 -9.08 9.01
CA ASN A 287 -11.73 -8.49 9.23
C ASN A 287 -11.73 -6.96 9.06
N GLU A 288 -10.63 -6.29 9.40
CA GLU A 288 -10.46 -4.85 9.20
C GLU A 288 -10.47 -4.48 7.71
N LYS A 289 -9.74 -5.22 6.87
CA LYS A 289 -9.71 -4.96 5.41
C LYS A 289 -11.07 -5.25 4.77
N LYS A 290 -11.78 -6.28 5.22
CA LYS A 290 -13.16 -6.57 4.81
C LYS A 290 -14.12 -5.43 5.19
N LYS A 291 -14.06 -4.95 6.44
CA LYS A 291 -14.85 -3.80 6.93
C LYS A 291 -14.52 -2.53 6.15
N LYS A 292 -13.26 -2.27 5.85
CA LYS A 292 -12.80 -1.09 5.09
C LYS A 292 -13.34 -1.10 3.66
N LEU A 293 -13.34 -2.25 2.98
CA LEU A 293 -13.98 -2.39 1.67
C LEU A 293 -15.48 -2.08 1.76
N LYS A 294 -16.19 -2.69 2.72
CA LYS A 294 -17.62 -2.46 2.90
C LYS A 294 -17.93 -0.99 3.20
N LYS A 295 -17.13 -0.33 4.04
CA LYS A 295 -17.27 1.10 4.35
C LYS A 295 -17.09 1.97 3.10
N LYS A 296 -16.04 1.74 2.31
CA LYS A 296 -15.79 2.45 1.05
C LYS A 296 -16.95 2.27 0.06
N LEU A 297 -17.49 1.06 -0.05
CA LEU A 297 -18.65 0.76 -0.89
C LEU A 297 -19.93 1.45 -0.36
N CYS A 298 -20.17 1.42 0.96
CA CYS A 298 -21.29 2.12 1.58
C CYS A 298 -21.27 3.63 1.33
N GLU A 299 -20.11 4.26 1.45
CA GLU A 299 -19.93 5.69 1.21
C GLU A 299 -20.16 6.04 -0.27
N TYR A 300 -19.64 5.22 -1.18
CA TYR A 300 -19.83 5.42 -2.62
C TYR A 300 -21.29 5.20 -3.06
N LEU A 301 -21.93 4.18 -2.49
CA LEU A 301 -23.33 3.81 -2.73
C LEU A 301 -24.31 4.56 -1.80
N LYS A 302 -23.86 5.64 -1.13
CA LYS A 302 -24.74 6.45 -0.29
C LYS A 302 -25.88 6.98 -1.15
N ARG A 303 -27.12 6.66 -0.74
CA ARG A 303 -28.35 6.84 -1.52
C ARG A 303 -28.42 8.18 -2.24
N GLY A 304 -28.27 9.30 -1.52
CA GLY A 304 -28.38 10.65 -2.09
C GLY A 304 -27.36 10.95 -3.20
N LYS A 305 -26.16 10.34 -3.15
CA LYS A 305 -25.12 10.51 -4.17
C LYS A 305 -25.30 9.55 -5.35
N ALA A 306 -25.74 8.33 -5.07
CA ALA A 306 -25.81 7.26 -6.07
C ALA A 306 -26.99 7.44 -7.05
N ILE A 307 -28.13 7.97 -6.58
CA ILE A 307 -29.33 8.18 -7.43
C ILE A 307 -29.07 9.23 -8.51
N ALA A 308 -28.29 10.26 -8.19
CA ALA A 308 -27.97 11.37 -9.08
C ALA A 308 -27.04 10.97 -10.25
N ARG A 309 -26.52 9.73 -10.26
CA ARG A 309 -25.57 9.25 -11.26
C ARG A 309 -26.22 8.22 -12.17
N PRO A 310 -25.78 8.13 -13.43
CA PRO A 310 -26.12 6.98 -14.27
C PRO A 310 -25.70 5.67 -13.59
N LEU A 311 -26.58 4.67 -13.68
CA LEU A 311 -26.35 3.37 -13.04
C LEU A 311 -25.06 2.70 -13.56
N VAL A 312 -24.80 2.81 -14.87
CA VAL A 312 -23.62 2.26 -15.53
C VAL A 312 -22.32 2.80 -14.92
N VAL A 313 -22.25 4.10 -14.64
CA VAL A 313 -21.08 4.73 -14.01
C VAL A 313 -20.89 4.18 -12.59
N THR A 314 -21.99 4.01 -11.85
CA THR A 314 -21.95 3.46 -10.50
C THR A 314 -21.46 2.00 -10.49
N ILE A 315 -21.99 1.17 -11.38
CA ILE A 315 -21.60 -0.24 -11.52
C ILE A 315 -20.13 -0.35 -11.93
N LYS A 316 -19.70 0.40 -12.95
CA LYS A 316 -18.30 0.42 -13.42
C LYS A 316 -17.34 0.72 -12.26
N ARG A 317 -17.62 1.78 -11.50
CA ARG A 317 -16.76 2.17 -10.37
C ARG A 317 -16.77 1.16 -9.23
N VAL A 318 -17.92 0.55 -8.91
CA VAL A 318 -18.00 -0.54 -7.93
C VAL A 318 -17.16 -1.72 -8.38
N ASN A 319 -17.26 -2.11 -9.65
CA ASN A 319 -16.48 -3.22 -10.23
C ASN A 319 -14.97 -2.94 -10.17
N GLU A 320 -14.52 -1.71 -10.46
CA GLU A 320 -13.11 -1.32 -10.31
C GLU A 320 -12.62 -1.48 -8.86
N ILE A 321 -13.40 -1.00 -7.88
CA ILE A 321 -13.04 -1.09 -6.46
C ILE A 321 -12.97 -2.55 -6.00
N VAL A 322 -13.98 -3.35 -6.35
CA VAL A 322 -14.07 -4.76 -5.94
C VAL A 322 -13.00 -5.59 -6.65
N ARG A 323 -12.80 -5.40 -7.95
CA ARG A 323 -11.77 -6.11 -8.73
C ARG A 323 -10.37 -5.84 -8.19
N GLY A 324 -10.03 -4.58 -7.91
CA GLY A 324 -8.75 -4.25 -7.30
C GLY A 324 -8.54 -4.93 -5.95
N TRP A 325 -9.59 -4.96 -5.11
CA TRP A 325 -9.53 -5.65 -3.82
C TRP A 325 -9.37 -7.17 -3.98
N ILE A 326 -10.14 -7.80 -4.87
CA ILE A 326 -10.05 -9.25 -5.16
C ILE A 326 -8.67 -9.60 -5.71
N ASN A 327 -8.13 -8.82 -6.66
CA ASN A 327 -6.81 -9.08 -7.24
C ASN A 327 -5.71 -9.11 -6.18
N TYR A 328 -5.77 -8.21 -5.20
CA TYR A 328 -4.83 -8.21 -4.08
C TYR A 328 -5.07 -9.38 -3.12
N PHE A 329 -6.32 -9.71 -2.80
CA PHE A 329 -6.64 -10.74 -1.81
C PHE A 329 -6.84 -12.15 -2.38
N ARG A 330 -6.59 -12.36 -3.68
CA ARG A 330 -6.86 -13.59 -4.42
C ARG A 330 -6.19 -14.85 -3.85
N ILE A 331 -5.05 -14.70 -3.20
CA ILE A 331 -4.31 -15.81 -2.58
C ILE A 331 -4.98 -16.32 -1.30
N GLY A 332 -5.94 -15.57 -0.74
CA GLY A 332 -6.61 -15.90 0.51
C GLY A 332 -7.99 -16.52 0.34
N LEU A 333 -8.37 -17.31 1.35
CA LEU A 333 -9.69 -17.89 1.47
C LEU A 333 -10.72 -16.80 1.78
N MET A 334 -11.55 -16.49 0.78
CA MET A 334 -12.56 -15.44 0.88
C MET A 334 -13.88 -15.76 0.17
N LYS A 335 -14.09 -17.01 -0.27
CA LYS A 335 -15.29 -17.43 -1.03
C LYS A 335 -16.60 -16.97 -0.37
N GLN A 336 -16.82 -17.38 0.87
CA GLN A 336 -18.01 -16.99 1.63
C GLN A 336 -18.17 -15.45 1.74
N PHE A 337 -17.09 -14.73 2.03
CA PHE A 337 -17.14 -13.28 2.12
C PHE A 337 -17.51 -12.61 0.79
N VAL A 338 -16.97 -13.10 -0.33
CA VAL A 338 -17.28 -12.57 -1.67
C VAL A 338 -18.74 -12.86 -2.05
N GLU A 339 -19.26 -14.03 -1.70
CA GLU A 339 -20.66 -14.39 -1.90
C GLU A 339 -21.60 -13.47 -1.12
N GLU A 340 -21.37 -13.29 0.18
CA GLU A 340 -22.12 -12.38 1.05
C GLU A 340 -22.03 -10.92 0.57
N LEU A 341 -20.83 -10.45 0.22
CA LEU A 341 -20.62 -9.11 -0.31
C LEU A 341 -21.37 -8.92 -1.63
N GLY A 342 -21.35 -9.92 -2.51
CA GLY A 342 -22.06 -9.90 -3.78
C GLY A 342 -23.57 -9.82 -3.60
N GLN A 343 -24.14 -10.60 -2.68
CA GLN A 343 -25.57 -10.53 -2.34
C GLN A 343 -25.94 -9.12 -1.83
N TRP A 344 -25.14 -8.59 -0.90
CA TRP A 344 -25.34 -7.26 -0.35
C TRP A 344 -25.24 -6.16 -1.41
N LEU A 345 -24.26 -6.23 -2.31
CA LEU A 345 -24.09 -5.27 -3.41
C LEU A 345 -25.28 -5.29 -4.38
N ARG A 346 -25.74 -6.47 -4.80
CA ARG A 346 -26.92 -6.60 -5.67
C ARG A 346 -28.15 -5.97 -5.02
N HIS A 347 -28.37 -6.23 -3.73
CA HIS A 347 -29.47 -5.61 -3.00
C HIS A 347 -29.36 -4.07 -2.97
N LYS A 348 -28.15 -3.52 -2.73
CA LYS A 348 -27.93 -2.06 -2.76
C LYS A 348 -28.17 -1.45 -4.14
N ILE A 349 -27.76 -2.14 -5.20
CA ILE A 349 -27.99 -1.69 -6.58
C ILE A 349 -29.49 -1.71 -6.89
N ARG A 350 -30.23 -2.78 -6.56
CA ARG A 350 -31.70 -2.83 -6.71
C ARG A 350 -32.38 -1.67 -6.01
N MET A 351 -31.95 -1.34 -4.79
CA MET A 351 -32.46 -0.18 -4.08
C MET A 351 -32.23 1.14 -4.81
N ILE A 352 -31.05 1.33 -5.42
CA ILE A 352 -30.74 2.54 -6.19
C ILE A 352 -31.66 2.62 -7.41
N VAL A 353 -31.82 1.51 -8.14
CA VAL A 353 -32.70 1.41 -9.32
C VAL A 353 -34.15 1.73 -8.96
N MET A 354 -34.69 1.06 -7.94
CA MET A 354 -36.07 1.29 -7.47
C MET A 354 -36.28 2.74 -7.03
N LYS A 355 -35.27 3.34 -6.42
CA LYS A 355 -35.33 4.73 -5.97
C LYS A 355 -35.17 5.74 -7.11
N GLN A 356 -34.41 5.44 -8.15
CA GLN A 356 -34.31 6.23 -9.38
C GLN A 356 -35.67 6.28 -10.09
N TRP A 357 -36.38 5.14 -10.15
CA TRP A 357 -37.72 5.10 -10.73
C TRP A 357 -38.74 5.91 -9.93
N LYS A 358 -38.62 5.92 -8.58
CA LYS A 358 -39.34 6.74 -7.59
C LYS A 358 -40.87 6.62 -7.59
N LYS A 359 -41.54 6.84 -8.72
CA LYS A 359 -43.00 6.84 -8.88
C LYS A 359 -43.53 5.40 -9.09
N PRO A 360 -44.66 5.02 -8.46
CA PRO A 360 -45.29 3.71 -8.66
C PRO A 360 -45.50 3.34 -10.13
N LYS A 361 -46.02 4.28 -10.95
CA LYS A 361 -46.22 4.08 -12.40
C LYS A 361 -44.92 3.69 -13.13
N THR A 362 -43.81 4.37 -12.83
CA THR A 362 -42.50 4.10 -13.45
C THR A 362 -41.95 2.74 -13.01
N ILE A 363 -42.10 2.40 -11.72
CA ILE A 363 -41.67 1.12 -11.17
C ILE A 363 -42.43 -0.03 -11.82
N TYR A 364 -43.77 0.09 -11.90
CA TYR A 364 -44.61 -0.89 -12.58
C TYR A 364 -44.17 -1.08 -14.04
N ARG A 365 -44.12 0.00 -14.82
CA ARG A 365 -43.74 -0.05 -16.24
C ARG A 365 -42.38 -0.74 -16.46
N ASN A 366 -41.37 -0.35 -15.70
CA ASN A 366 -40.01 -0.87 -15.88
C ASN A 366 -39.89 -2.33 -15.40
N LEU A 367 -40.55 -2.70 -14.30
CA LEU A 367 -40.59 -4.09 -13.84
C LEU A 367 -41.37 -4.98 -14.81
N SER A 368 -42.53 -4.53 -15.33
CA SER A 368 -43.30 -5.29 -16.32
C SER A 368 -42.51 -5.50 -17.62
N TYR A 369 -41.79 -4.47 -18.08
CA TYR A 369 -40.89 -4.60 -19.23
C TYR A 369 -39.78 -5.63 -19.00
N LEU A 370 -39.09 -5.57 -17.84
CA LEU A 370 -38.03 -6.53 -17.50
C LEU A 370 -38.59 -7.96 -17.26
N ASN A 371 -39.79 -8.07 -16.69
CA ASN A 371 -40.50 -9.32 -16.49
C ASN A 371 -40.78 -10.02 -17.83
N TRP A 372 -41.32 -9.27 -18.79
CA TRP A 372 -41.57 -9.76 -20.15
C TRP A 372 -40.28 -10.10 -20.89
N LYS A 373 -39.33 -9.16 -20.94
CA LYS A 373 -38.08 -9.32 -21.70
C LYS A 373 -37.26 -10.54 -21.26
N ASN A 374 -37.19 -10.79 -19.96
CA ASN A 374 -36.41 -11.89 -19.40
C ASN A 374 -37.27 -13.12 -19.06
N ARG A 375 -38.56 -13.14 -19.44
CA ARG A 375 -39.51 -14.24 -19.19
C ARG A 375 -39.53 -14.73 -17.73
N ASN A 376 -39.61 -13.79 -16.77
CA ASN A 376 -39.54 -14.13 -15.34
C ASN A 376 -40.85 -14.72 -14.76
N GLY A 377 -41.96 -14.70 -15.50
CA GLY A 377 -43.21 -15.40 -15.14
C GLY A 377 -44.07 -14.78 -14.04
N TYR A 378 -43.77 -13.56 -13.56
CA TYR A 378 -44.60 -12.91 -12.54
C TYR A 378 -45.88 -12.32 -13.15
N SER A 379 -46.98 -12.40 -12.39
CA SER A 379 -48.25 -11.78 -12.78
C SER A 379 -48.17 -10.25 -12.73
N GLN A 380 -49.05 -9.56 -13.46
CA GLN A 380 -49.13 -8.10 -13.36
C GLN A 380 -49.58 -7.65 -11.96
N GLU A 381 -50.37 -8.47 -11.26
CA GLU A 381 -50.81 -8.18 -9.89
C GLU A 381 -49.63 -8.18 -8.91
N ASP A 382 -48.70 -9.13 -9.04
CA ASP A 382 -47.49 -9.20 -8.21
C ASP A 382 -46.60 -7.96 -8.40
N ILE A 383 -46.45 -7.52 -9.64
CA ILE A 383 -45.68 -6.31 -9.98
C ILE A 383 -46.41 -5.07 -9.46
N HIS A 384 -47.75 -5.04 -9.54
CA HIS A 384 -48.57 -3.95 -9.02
C HIS A 384 -48.47 -3.81 -7.50
N LYS A 385 -48.51 -4.94 -6.76
CA LYS A 385 -48.29 -4.99 -5.30
C LYS A 385 -46.93 -4.40 -4.92
N VAL A 386 -45.89 -4.75 -5.68
CA VAL A 386 -44.54 -4.18 -5.49
C VAL A 386 -44.52 -2.70 -5.85
N ALA A 387 -45.20 -2.28 -6.92
CA ALA A 387 -45.23 -0.89 -7.40
C ALA A 387 -45.92 0.08 -6.41
N ASN A 388 -46.94 -0.38 -5.69
CA ASN A 388 -47.72 0.43 -4.75
C ASN A 388 -47.41 0.16 -3.27
N SER A 389 -46.45 -0.71 -2.97
CA SER A 389 -46.05 -1.01 -1.60
C SER A 389 -45.62 0.25 -0.82
N ARG A 390 -46.15 0.40 0.40
CA ARG A 390 -45.76 1.42 1.39
C ARG A 390 -44.45 1.07 2.14
N LEU A 391 -43.85 -0.07 1.86
CA LEU A 391 -42.59 -0.48 2.46
C LEU A 391 -41.46 0.48 2.07
N GLY A 392 -40.55 0.74 3.02
CA GLY A 392 -39.32 1.48 2.73
C GLY A 392 -38.48 0.81 1.62
N TRP A 393 -37.72 1.62 0.87
CA TRP A 393 -36.96 1.18 -0.30
C TRP A 393 -36.10 -0.07 -0.09
N TYR A 394 -35.54 -0.23 1.13
CA TYR A 394 -34.76 -1.41 1.49
C TYR A 394 -35.61 -2.68 1.44
N ARG A 395 -36.70 -2.75 2.22
CA ARG A 395 -37.60 -3.92 2.27
C ARG A 395 -38.24 -4.18 0.91
N ARG A 396 -38.68 -3.12 0.23
CA ARG A 396 -39.30 -3.21 -1.10
C ARG A 396 -38.38 -3.80 -2.16
N SER A 397 -37.09 -3.48 -2.12
CA SER A 397 -36.09 -4.03 -3.05
C SER A 397 -35.65 -5.46 -2.72
N GLY A 398 -36.06 -5.97 -1.56
CA GLY A 398 -35.84 -7.35 -1.13
C GLY A 398 -37.03 -8.27 -1.39
N MET A 399 -38.15 -7.77 -1.93
CA MET A 399 -39.30 -8.61 -2.31
C MET A 399 -38.89 -9.58 -3.43
N ASN A 400 -39.45 -10.80 -3.41
CA ASN A 400 -39.12 -11.85 -4.38
C ASN A 400 -39.23 -11.36 -5.82
N VAL A 401 -40.35 -10.72 -6.17
CA VAL A 401 -40.58 -10.14 -7.49
C VAL A 401 -39.42 -9.25 -7.96
N VAL A 402 -38.88 -8.37 -7.10
CA VAL A 402 -37.76 -7.50 -7.46
C VAL A 402 -36.45 -8.28 -7.55
N ASN A 403 -36.22 -9.24 -6.66
CA ASN A 403 -35.00 -10.05 -6.65
C ASN A 403 -34.85 -10.91 -7.90
N PHE A 404 -35.96 -11.47 -8.39
CA PHE A 404 -35.99 -12.31 -9.58
C PHE A 404 -36.03 -11.47 -10.86
N ILE A 405 -36.85 -10.40 -10.94
CA ILE A 405 -36.88 -9.54 -12.14
C ILE A 405 -35.55 -8.80 -12.33
N ILE A 406 -34.96 -8.27 -11.25
CA ILE A 406 -33.63 -7.65 -11.24
C ILE A 406 -32.62 -8.68 -10.72
N SER A 407 -32.46 -9.76 -11.49
CA SER A 407 -31.66 -10.93 -11.13
C SER A 407 -30.16 -10.64 -11.06
N LYS A 408 -29.40 -11.62 -10.55
CA LYS A 408 -27.93 -11.60 -10.59
C LYS A 408 -27.43 -11.52 -12.03
N ASP A 409 -28.08 -12.23 -12.95
CA ASP A 409 -27.63 -12.32 -14.35
C ASP A 409 -27.90 -11.01 -15.09
N LEU A 410 -29.01 -10.33 -14.78
CA LEU A 410 -29.28 -9.00 -15.32
C LEU A 410 -28.28 -7.95 -14.82
N LEU A 411 -27.91 -8.01 -13.54
CA LEU A 411 -26.94 -7.09 -12.93
C LEU A 411 -25.48 -7.44 -13.23
N GLY A 412 -25.22 -8.64 -13.76
CA GLY A 412 -23.90 -9.13 -14.14
C GLY A 412 -23.54 -8.88 -15.61
N LYS A 413 -24.55 -8.63 -16.45
CA LYS A 413 -24.41 -8.08 -17.81
C LYS A 413 -24.15 -6.58 -17.73
#